data_AF-A0A6A7G0X4-F1
#
_entry.id   AF-A0A6A7G0X4-F1
#
_cell.length_a   1.000
_cell.length_b   1.000
_cell.length_c   1.000
_cell.angle_alpha   90.00
_cell.angle_beta   90.00
_cell.angle_gamma   90.00
#
_symmetry.space_group_name_H-M   'P 1'
#
loop_
_entity.id
_entity.type
_entity.pdbx_description
1 polymer ?
#
loop_
_entity_poly.entity_id
_entity_poly.type
_entity_poly.pdbx_seq_one_letter_code
_entity_poly.pdbx_strand_id
1 'polypeptide(L)'
;MWSAKCTYLTQVGKRYGELVEENSDVIITRFFGLFFLFFQSSQVAGNIISSTVLSQSESPPRTPEQLQYCGTNFCPSVDLGDNVTLLDPPGKAEIYTMASIYLAISLLAPVIIAVFMNPLSKFVDEGASSSDKSGLQLLLATFSHMRHPVQLLIIPLTMWSGVSQGYLSADYTAAYVTCGLGVHMIGYTMICFGVCDAICSISFTQLVKMVGRVPVFTLA
;
A
#
# COMPACT_ATOMS: atom_id res chain seq x y z
N MET A 1 -2.10 7.24 10.15
CA MET A 1 -0.93 6.34 10.21
C MET A 1 0.23 6.81 9.32
N TRP A 2 0.04 6.95 8.01
CA TRP A 2 1.11 7.32 7.06
C TRP A 2 1.87 8.62 7.41
N SER A 3 1.16 9.69 7.78
CA SER A 3 1.81 10.95 8.21
C SER A 3 2.72 10.75 9.43
N ALA A 4 2.23 10.12 10.50
CA ALA A 4 3.01 9.85 11.71
C ALA A 4 4.24 8.99 11.43
N LYS A 5 4.10 7.97 10.57
CA LYS A 5 5.20 7.12 10.11
C LYS A 5 6.26 7.90 9.33
N CYS A 6 5.84 8.76 8.39
CA CYS A 6 6.76 9.60 7.64
C CYS A 6 7.53 10.54 8.57
N THR A 7 6.83 11.20 9.50
CA THR A 7 7.49 12.05 10.52
C THR A 7 8.49 11.25 11.34
N TYR A 8 8.12 10.06 11.82
CA TYR A 8 9.02 9.22 12.60
C TYR A 8 10.30 8.86 11.84
N LEU A 9 10.17 8.36 10.61
CA LEU A 9 11.34 8.00 9.79
C LEU A 9 12.23 9.20 9.48
N THR A 10 11.64 10.36 9.19
CA THR A 10 12.39 11.59 8.93
C THR A 10 13.17 12.04 10.17
N GLN A 11 12.54 12.06 11.36
CA GLN A 11 13.20 12.53 12.58
C GLN A 11 14.31 11.56 13.02
N VAL A 12 14.04 10.25 13.02
CA VAL A 12 15.05 9.25 13.36
C VAL A 12 16.19 9.26 12.34
N GLY A 13 15.89 9.40 11.04
CA GLY A 13 16.89 9.50 9.98
C GLY A 13 17.79 10.72 10.12
N LYS A 14 17.21 11.89 10.45
CA LYS A 14 17.98 13.11 10.72
C LYS A 14 18.93 12.91 11.90
N ARG A 15 18.42 12.39 13.02
CA ARG A 15 19.23 12.18 14.23
C ARG A 15 20.34 11.15 14.01
N TYR A 16 20.06 10.08 13.27
CA TYR A 16 21.06 9.08 12.90
C TYR A 16 22.14 9.66 11.98
N GLY A 17 21.78 10.53 11.04
CA GLY A 17 22.75 11.21 10.17
C GLY A 17 23.70 12.13 10.91
N GLU A 18 23.20 12.84 11.92
CA GLU A 18 24.04 13.65 12.82
C GLU A 18 25.07 12.80 13.60
N LEU A 19 24.70 11.58 14.02
CA LEU A 19 25.58 10.68 14.77
C LEU A 19 26.68 10.02 13.92
N VAL A 20 26.37 9.75 12.64
CA VAL A 20 27.28 9.06 11.70
C VAL A 20 28.07 10.05 10.83
N GLU A 21 27.83 11.37 10.99
CA GLU A 21 28.41 12.44 10.18
C GLU A 21 28.16 12.27 8.65
N GLU A 22 27.03 11.64 8.31
CA GLU A 22 26.57 11.45 6.93
C GLU A 22 25.41 12.41 6.58
N ASN A 23 25.23 12.71 5.30
CA ASN A 23 24.12 13.56 4.86
C ASN A 23 22.76 12.95 5.24
N SER A 24 22.01 13.67 6.07
CA SER A 24 20.70 13.24 6.61
C SER A 24 19.69 12.92 5.50
N ASP A 25 19.68 13.65 4.39
CA ASP A 25 18.72 13.41 3.30
C ASP A 25 18.96 12.05 2.64
N VAL A 26 20.23 11.62 2.56
CA VAL A 26 20.61 10.30 2.03
C VAL A 26 20.14 9.20 2.97
N ILE A 27 20.33 9.37 4.28
CA ILE A 27 19.91 8.42 5.31
C ILE A 27 18.39 8.31 5.38
N ILE A 28 17.68 9.45 5.36
CA ILE A 28 16.22 9.49 5.33
C ILE A 28 15.72 8.70 4.11
N THR A 29 16.29 8.95 2.93
CA THR A 29 15.94 8.21 1.71
C THR A 29 16.18 6.70 1.85
N ARG A 30 17.28 6.28 2.49
CA ARG A 30 17.55 4.86 2.79
C ARG A 30 16.51 4.26 3.73
N PHE A 31 16.12 4.96 4.80
CA PHE A 31 15.10 4.49 5.75
C PHE A 31 13.72 4.36 5.10
N PHE A 32 13.35 5.31 4.23
CA PHE A 32 12.13 5.18 3.43
C PHE A 32 12.19 4.00 2.47
N GLY A 33 13.32 3.77 1.80
CA GLY A 33 13.52 2.60 0.94
C GLY A 33 13.38 1.28 1.69
N LEU A 34 14.00 1.16 2.87
CA LEU A 34 13.86 -0.03 3.73
C LEU A 34 12.42 -0.22 4.21
N PHE A 35 11.74 0.85 4.61
CA PHE A 35 10.33 0.76 4.96
C PHE A 35 9.49 0.22 3.80
N PHE A 36 9.67 0.77 2.59
CA PHE A 36 8.87 0.37 1.44
C PHE A 36 9.16 -1.08 1.03
N LEU A 37 10.41 -1.55 1.17
CA LEU A 37 10.74 -2.96 1.00
C LEU A 37 9.90 -3.86 1.92
N PHE A 38 9.83 -3.56 3.22
CA PHE A 38 9.02 -4.34 4.16
C PHE A 38 7.52 -4.21 3.90
N PHE A 39 7.06 -3.00 3.54
CA PHE A 39 5.67 -2.75 3.18
C PHE A 39 5.25 -3.60 1.97
N GLN A 40 6.04 -3.65 0.90
CA GLN A 40 5.73 -4.50 -0.25
C GLN A 40 5.90 -6.00 0.05
N SER A 41 6.88 -6.38 0.87
CA SER A 41 7.00 -7.76 1.34
C SER A 41 5.77 -8.21 2.15
N SER A 42 5.13 -7.29 2.89
CA SER A 42 3.89 -7.58 3.62
C SER A 42 2.71 -7.86 2.68
N GLN A 43 2.68 -7.23 1.49
CA GLN A 43 1.69 -7.58 0.47
C GLN A 43 1.88 -9.02 0.00
N VAL A 44 3.12 -9.46 -0.18
CA VAL A 44 3.41 -10.86 -0.53
C VAL A 44 2.90 -11.81 0.57
N ALA A 45 3.24 -11.54 1.83
CA ALA A 45 2.81 -12.37 2.95
C ALA A 45 1.27 -12.43 3.09
N GLY A 46 0.58 -11.30 2.98
CA GLY A 46 -0.89 -11.25 3.01
C GLY A 46 -1.52 -12.04 1.87
N ASN A 47 -1.01 -11.88 0.65
CA ASN A 47 -1.54 -12.60 -0.50
C ASN A 47 -1.24 -14.12 -0.47
N ILE A 48 -0.17 -14.57 0.19
CA ILE A 48 0.05 -16.00 0.50
C ILE A 48 -1.03 -16.52 1.45
N ILE A 49 -1.35 -15.78 2.51
CA ILE A 49 -2.44 -16.15 3.43
C ILE A 49 -3.77 -16.24 2.67
N SER A 50 -4.09 -15.23 1.86
CA SER A 50 -5.34 -15.24 1.09
C SER A 50 -5.40 -16.39 0.07
N SER A 51 -4.32 -16.66 -0.68
CA SER A 51 -4.29 -17.75 -1.67
C SER A 51 -4.37 -19.14 -1.03
N THR A 52 -3.72 -19.37 0.11
CA THR A 52 -3.78 -20.67 0.82
C THR A 52 -5.17 -20.97 1.39
N VAL A 53 -5.92 -19.94 1.79
CA VAL A 53 -7.30 -20.13 2.27
C VAL A 53 -8.27 -20.27 1.10
N LEU A 54 -8.13 -19.46 0.05
CA LEU A 54 -9.05 -19.44 -1.10
C LEU A 54 -8.83 -20.58 -2.11
N SER A 55 -7.63 -21.17 -2.17
CA SER A 55 -7.33 -22.32 -3.06
C SER A 55 -8.07 -23.61 -2.70
N GLN A 56 -8.74 -23.64 -1.55
CA GLN A 56 -9.59 -24.77 -1.16
C GLN A 56 -10.90 -24.84 -1.96
N SER A 57 -11.25 -23.77 -2.67
CA SER A 57 -12.46 -23.64 -3.47
C SER A 57 -12.08 -23.54 -4.95
N GLU A 58 -12.11 -24.66 -5.68
CA GLU A 58 -11.97 -24.64 -7.15
C GLU A 58 -13.24 -24.05 -7.77
N SER A 59 -13.09 -22.96 -8.51
CA SER A 59 -14.17 -22.38 -9.31
C SER A 59 -14.42 -23.28 -10.53
N PRO A 60 -15.68 -23.55 -10.90
CA PRO A 60 -15.97 -24.32 -12.11
C PRO A 60 -15.37 -23.62 -13.35
N PRO A 61 -14.87 -24.38 -14.33
CA PRO A 61 -14.31 -23.79 -15.55
C PRO A 61 -15.39 -23.01 -16.29
N ARG A 62 -15.10 -21.75 -16.64
CA ARG A 62 -16.03 -20.90 -17.37
C ARG A 62 -16.11 -21.26 -18.84
N THR A 63 -17.29 -21.06 -19.42
CA THR A 63 -17.47 -21.22 -20.86
C THR A 63 -16.87 -20.04 -21.63
N PRO A 64 -16.48 -20.23 -22.91
CA PRO A 64 -15.94 -19.17 -23.75
C PRO A 64 -16.83 -17.93 -23.85
N GLU A 65 -18.16 -18.11 -23.79
CA GLU A 65 -19.14 -17.02 -23.83
C GLU A 65 -19.09 -16.17 -22.56
N GLN A 66 -18.90 -16.79 -21.40
CA GLN A 66 -18.78 -16.08 -20.12
C GLN A 66 -17.47 -15.28 -20.03
N LEU A 67 -16.40 -15.78 -20.63
CA LEU A 67 -15.10 -15.09 -20.69
C LEU A 67 -15.14 -13.79 -21.52
N GLN A 68 -16.07 -13.63 -22.46
CA GLN A 68 -16.23 -12.41 -23.27
C GLN A 68 -16.70 -11.20 -22.46
N TYR A 69 -17.32 -11.45 -21.30
CA TYR A 69 -17.77 -10.42 -20.36
C TYR A 69 -16.70 -10.05 -19.33
N CYS A 70 -15.50 -10.64 -19.39
CA CYS A 70 -14.39 -10.26 -18.53
C CYS A 70 -13.57 -9.09 -19.12
N GLY A 71 -12.68 -8.52 -18.30
CA GLY A 71 -11.76 -7.47 -18.70
C GLY A 71 -12.46 -6.14 -18.99
N THR A 72 -12.35 -5.64 -20.22
CA THR A 72 -12.90 -4.32 -20.60
C THR A 72 -14.42 -4.29 -20.63
N ASN A 73 -15.07 -5.44 -20.84
CA ASN A 73 -16.53 -5.57 -20.90
C ASN A 73 -17.13 -5.96 -19.54
N PHE A 74 -16.33 -5.93 -18.47
CA PHE A 74 -16.77 -6.32 -17.15
C PHE A 74 -17.89 -5.43 -16.64
N CYS A 75 -19.03 -6.05 -16.37
CA CYS A 75 -20.20 -5.39 -15.82
C CYS A 75 -20.68 -6.19 -14.60
N PRO A 76 -20.57 -5.64 -13.37
CA PRO A 76 -20.90 -6.36 -12.14
C PRO A 76 -22.39 -6.70 -11.99
N SER A 77 -23.26 -6.13 -12.85
CA SER A 77 -24.71 -6.31 -12.84
C SER A 77 -25.24 -7.23 -13.95
N VAL A 78 -24.37 -7.88 -14.74
CA VAL A 78 -24.80 -8.84 -15.76
C VAL A 78 -24.93 -10.23 -15.13
N ASP A 79 -26.18 -10.70 -15.05
CA ASP A 79 -26.52 -12.06 -14.64
C ASP A 79 -26.37 -12.98 -15.85
N LEU A 80 -25.40 -13.90 -15.82
CA LEU A 80 -25.02 -14.76 -16.95
C LEU A 80 -25.96 -15.97 -17.14
N GLY A 81 -27.03 -16.07 -16.34
CA GLY A 81 -27.85 -17.27 -16.28
C GLY A 81 -27.16 -18.42 -15.52
N ASP A 82 -27.96 -19.39 -15.06
CA ASP A 82 -27.56 -20.59 -14.30
C ASP A 82 -27.03 -20.38 -12.86
N ASN A 83 -27.49 -19.36 -12.12
CA ASN A 83 -27.07 -19.10 -10.72
C ASN A 83 -25.54 -18.96 -10.55
N VAL A 84 -24.79 -18.69 -11.63
CA VAL A 84 -23.35 -18.42 -11.59
C VAL A 84 -23.16 -16.93 -11.74
N THR A 85 -22.84 -16.26 -10.63
CA THR A 85 -22.43 -14.86 -10.66
C THR A 85 -21.00 -14.77 -11.21
N LEU A 86 -20.68 -13.69 -11.94
CA LEU A 86 -19.30 -13.40 -12.42
C LEU A 86 -18.25 -13.37 -11.30
N LEU A 87 -18.70 -13.27 -10.05
CA LEU A 87 -17.93 -13.53 -8.86
C LEU A 87 -18.62 -14.65 -8.11
N ASP A 88 -18.11 -15.88 -8.17
CA ASP A 88 -18.53 -16.90 -7.22
C ASP A 88 -18.03 -16.45 -5.83
N PRO A 89 -18.94 -16.11 -4.89
CA PRO A 89 -18.51 -15.66 -3.59
C PRO A 89 -17.80 -16.82 -2.88
N PRO A 90 -16.63 -16.58 -2.25
CA PRO A 90 -15.96 -17.61 -1.49
C PRO A 90 -16.87 -18.12 -0.37
N GLY A 91 -16.68 -19.38 0.00
CA GLY A 91 -17.40 -20.02 1.09
C GLY A 91 -17.27 -19.22 2.38
N LYS A 92 -18.35 -19.21 3.17
CA LYS A 92 -18.37 -18.48 4.46
C LYS A 92 -17.22 -18.91 5.38
N ALA A 93 -16.82 -20.19 5.32
CA ALA A 93 -15.70 -20.73 6.07
C ALA A 93 -14.36 -20.10 5.66
N GLU A 94 -14.07 -19.94 4.37
CA GLU A 94 -12.87 -19.25 3.88
C GLU A 94 -12.83 -17.80 4.34
N ILE A 95 -13.95 -17.08 4.20
CA ILE A 95 -14.06 -15.67 4.60
C ILE A 95 -13.78 -15.50 6.09
N TYR A 96 -14.43 -16.30 6.96
CA TYR A 96 -14.22 -16.22 8.40
C TYR A 96 -12.80 -16.65 8.79
N THR A 97 -12.22 -17.63 8.11
CA THR A 97 -10.83 -18.06 8.36
C THR A 97 -9.85 -16.93 8.04
N MET A 98 -9.93 -16.32 6.86
CA MET A 98 -9.10 -15.15 6.50
C MET A 98 -9.30 -14.00 7.49
N ALA A 99 -10.55 -13.65 7.80
CA ALA A 99 -10.87 -12.57 8.72
C ALA A 99 -10.26 -12.81 10.12
N SER A 100 -10.32 -14.04 10.62
CA SER A 100 -9.75 -14.41 11.93
C SER A 100 -8.23 -14.27 11.96
N ILE A 101 -7.53 -14.71 10.90
CA ILE A 101 -6.06 -14.61 10.79
C ILE A 101 -5.65 -13.13 10.74
N TYR A 102 -6.28 -12.33 9.89
CA TYR A 102 -5.96 -10.91 9.77
C TYR A 102 -6.27 -10.13 11.05
N LEU A 103 -7.36 -10.48 11.75
CA LEU A 103 -7.70 -9.86 13.02
C LEU A 103 -6.65 -10.17 14.10
N ALA A 104 -6.19 -11.42 14.19
CA ALA A 104 -5.15 -11.81 15.14
C ALA A 104 -3.83 -11.05 14.88
N ILE A 105 -3.40 -10.97 13.61
CA ILE A 105 -2.19 -10.23 13.22
C ILE A 105 -2.34 -8.73 13.52
N SER A 106 -3.52 -8.17 13.23
CA SER A 106 -3.81 -6.75 13.46
C SER A 106 -3.80 -6.36 14.93
N LEU A 107 -4.22 -7.27 15.83
CA LEU A 107 -4.15 -7.05 17.28
C LEU A 107 -2.73 -7.23 17.83
N LEU A 108 -1.92 -8.10 17.22
CA LEU A 108 -0.52 -8.29 17.59
C LEU A 108 0.37 -7.11 17.18
N ALA A 109 0.10 -6.50 16.02
CA ALA A 109 0.88 -5.38 15.49
C ALA A 109 1.08 -4.19 16.47
N PRO A 110 0.05 -3.65 17.15
CA PRO A 110 0.25 -2.55 18.10
C PRO A 110 1.06 -2.98 19.33
N VAL A 111 0.97 -4.25 19.75
CA VAL A 111 1.78 -4.78 20.85
C VAL A 111 3.26 -4.80 20.47
N ILE A 112 3.58 -5.26 19.25
CA ILE A 112 4.94 -5.23 18.72
C ILE A 112 5.45 -3.79 18.64
N ILE A 113 4.66 -2.86 18.10
CA ILE A 113 5.06 -1.45 18.01
C ILE A 113 5.31 -0.87 19.42
N ALA A 114 4.44 -1.14 20.39
CA ALA A 114 4.59 -0.63 21.75
C ALA A 114 5.84 -1.16 22.47
N VAL A 115 6.26 -2.40 22.19
CA VAL A 115 7.43 -3.03 22.82
C VAL A 115 8.74 -2.64 22.14
N PHE A 116 8.78 -2.61 20.81
CA PHE A 116 10.03 -2.47 20.06
C PHE A 116 10.31 -1.04 19.58
N MET A 117 9.29 -0.21 19.41
CA MET A 117 9.45 1.13 18.85
C MET A 117 9.68 2.15 19.96
N ASN A 118 10.78 2.90 19.86
CA ASN A 118 11.02 4.02 20.76
C ASN A 118 10.04 5.16 20.49
N PRO A 119 9.60 5.88 21.54
CA PRO A 119 8.72 7.03 21.35
C PRO A 119 9.43 8.14 20.58
N LEU A 120 8.70 8.80 19.68
CA LEU A 120 9.21 9.89 18.85
C LEU A 120 9.78 11.06 19.67
N SER A 121 9.29 11.24 20.90
CA SER A 121 9.77 12.28 21.83
C SER A 121 11.27 12.18 22.12
N LYS A 122 11.90 11.01 21.98
CA LYS A 122 13.35 10.85 22.14
C LYS A 122 14.16 11.42 20.97
N PHE A 123 13.53 11.68 19.82
CA PHE A 123 14.18 12.11 18.58
C PHE A 123 13.79 13.52 18.14
N VAL A 124 12.89 14.17 18.88
CA VAL A 124 12.45 15.55 18.63
C VAL A 124 13.07 16.43 19.71
N ASP A 125 13.75 17.50 19.30
CA ASP A 125 14.31 18.47 20.25
C ASP A 125 13.18 19.11 21.07
N GLU A 126 13.36 19.22 22.39
CA GLU A 126 12.38 19.78 23.35
C GLU A 126 11.90 21.21 23.00
N GLY A 127 12.59 21.91 22.08
CA GLY A 127 12.22 23.22 21.55
C GLY A 127 11.20 23.23 20.40
N ALA A 128 10.90 22.09 19.77
CA ALA A 128 9.89 22.00 18.70
C ALA A 128 8.46 21.82 19.27
N SER A 129 8.14 22.59 20.30
CA SER A 129 6.88 22.52 21.04
C SER A 129 5.69 22.90 20.14
N SER A 130 5.03 21.88 19.61
CA SER A 130 3.62 21.94 19.19
C SER A 130 2.66 21.91 20.39
N SER A 131 3.19 21.98 21.61
CA SER A 131 2.47 21.74 22.87
C SER A 131 1.37 22.76 23.20
N ASP A 132 1.26 23.87 22.45
CA ASP A 132 0.31 24.95 22.77
C ASP A 132 -0.66 25.31 21.63
N LYS A 133 -0.66 24.56 20.52
CA LYS A 133 -1.54 24.86 19.39
C LYS A 133 -2.85 24.07 19.50
N SER A 134 -3.96 24.80 19.60
CA SER A 134 -5.31 24.22 19.54
C SER A 134 -5.53 23.40 18.26
N GLY A 135 -6.31 22.33 18.32
CA GLY A 135 -6.57 21.45 17.16
C GLY A 135 -7.14 22.18 15.94
N LEU A 136 -7.97 23.22 16.17
CA LEU A 136 -8.46 24.11 15.11
C LEU A 136 -7.36 24.94 14.47
N GLN A 137 -6.38 25.38 15.26
CA GLN A 137 -5.23 26.13 14.77
C GLN A 137 -4.30 25.22 13.95
N LEU A 138 -4.19 23.94 14.29
CA LEU A 138 -3.47 22.93 13.50
C LEU A 138 -4.16 22.67 12.16
N LEU A 139 -5.49 22.56 12.18
CA LEU A 139 -6.30 22.38 10.98
C LEU A 139 -6.20 23.62 10.07
N LEU A 140 -6.32 24.82 10.63
CA LEU A 140 -6.10 26.08 9.90
C LEU A 140 -4.67 26.19 9.34
N ALA A 141 -3.66 25.77 10.09
CA ALA A 141 -2.29 25.71 9.61
C ALA A 141 -2.15 24.75 8.41
N THR A 142 -2.86 23.62 8.41
CA THR A 142 -2.89 22.68 7.28
C THR A 142 -3.49 23.32 6.03
N PHE A 143 -4.64 24.00 6.16
CA PHE A 143 -5.25 24.73 5.04
C PHE A 143 -4.40 25.92 4.59
N SER A 144 -3.74 26.61 5.51
CA SER A 144 -2.79 27.67 5.18
C SER A 144 -1.62 27.12 4.38
N HIS A 145 -1.13 25.92 4.71
CA HIS A 145 -0.04 25.26 3.98
C HIS A 145 -0.43 24.90 2.54
N MET A 146 -1.71 24.58 2.27
CA MET A 146 -2.22 24.37 0.92
C MET A 146 -2.15 25.61 0.02
N ARG A 147 -1.90 26.80 0.57
CA ARG A 147 -1.73 28.03 -0.23
C ARG A 147 -0.40 28.04 -1.00
N HIS A 148 0.55 27.17 -0.66
CA HIS A 148 1.81 27.09 -1.37
C HIS A 148 1.65 26.41 -2.74
N PRO A 149 2.18 27.00 -3.82
CA PRO A 149 1.95 26.52 -5.19
C PRO A 149 2.53 25.12 -5.42
N VAL A 150 3.66 24.79 -4.79
CA VAL A 150 4.28 23.46 -4.88
C VAL A 150 3.36 22.39 -4.27
N GLN A 151 2.70 22.69 -3.15
CA GLN A 151 1.80 21.75 -2.49
C GLN A 151 0.56 21.49 -3.35
N LEU A 152 0.03 22.52 -4.01
CA LEU A 152 -1.10 22.39 -4.93
C LEU A 152 -0.77 21.49 -6.13
N LEU A 153 0.47 21.55 -6.65
CA LEU A 153 0.92 20.71 -7.76
C LEU A 153 1.10 19.23 -7.37
N ILE A 154 1.36 18.94 -6.09
CA ILE A 154 1.52 17.56 -5.58
C ILE A 154 0.16 16.88 -5.39
N ILE A 155 -0.93 17.63 -5.19
CA ILE A 155 -2.28 17.07 -4.95
C ILE A 155 -2.74 16.20 -6.13
N PRO A 156 -2.73 16.65 -7.41
CA PRO A 156 -3.12 15.81 -8.54
C PRO A 156 -2.29 14.54 -8.67
N LEU A 157 -0.97 14.63 -8.44
CA LEU A 157 -0.06 13.47 -8.49
C LEU A 157 -0.41 12.44 -7.40
N THR A 158 -0.73 12.91 -6.20
CA THR A 158 -1.13 12.04 -5.08
C THR A 158 -2.50 11.41 -5.33
N MET A 159 -3.44 12.17 -5.89
CA MET A 159 -4.75 11.67 -6.29
C MET A 159 -4.63 10.59 -7.37
N TRP A 160 -3.83 10.83 -8.40
CA TRP A 160 -3.54 9.83 -9.44
C TRP A 160 -2.98 8.54 -8.83
N SER A 161 -1.98 8.64 -7.95
CA SER A 161 -1.41 7.48 -7.26
C SER A 161 -2.47 6.68 -6.48
N GLY A 162 -3.37 7.36 -5.77
CA GLY A 162 -4.47 6.73 -5.05
C GLY A 162 -5.48 6.04 -5.97
N VAL A 163 -5.83 6.68 -7.09
CA VAL A 163 -6.71 6.08 -8.11
C VAL A 163 -6.08 4.83 -8.70
N SER A 164 -4.79 4.86 -9.05
CA SER A 164 -4.07 3.70 -9.58
C SER A 164 -4.03 2.52 -8.61
N GLN A 165 -3.81 2.78 -7.31
CA GLN A 165 -3.86 1.74 -6.28
C GLN A 165 -5.28 1.17 -6.11
N GLY A 166 -6.30 2.05 -6.12
CA GLY A 166 -7.70 1.66 -6.06
C GLY A 166 -8.11 0.76 -7.23
N TYR A 167 -7.82 1.20 -8.45
CA TYR A 167 -8.06 0.45 -9.68
C TYR A 167 -7.42 -0.94 -9.64
N LEU A 168 -6.15 -1.04 -9.23
CA LEU A 168 -5.45 -2.31 -9.14
C LEU A 168 -6.10 -3.26 -8.12
N SER A 169 -6.46 -2.73 -6.95
CA SER A 169 -6.97 -3.53 -5.82
C SER A 169 -8.45 -3.91 -5.92
N ALA A 170 -9.22 -3.24 -6.77
CA ALA A 170 -10.65 -3.45 -6.91
C ALA A 170 -11.01 -3.91 -8.33
N ASP A 171 -10.92 -3.00 -9.30
CA ASP A 171 -11.42 -3.23 -10.65
C ASP A 171 -10.57 -4.26 -11.40
N TYR A 172 -9.25 -4.16 -11.35
CA TYR A 172 -8.36 -5.12 -12.02
C TYR A 172 -8.52 -6.53 -11.46
N THR A 173 -8.54 -6.68 -10.14
CA THR A 173 -8.74 -7.98 -9.48
C THR A 173 -10.10 -8.58 -9.75
N ALA A 174 -11.17 -7.78 -9.86
CA ALA A 174 -12.50 -8.28 -10.15
C ALA A 174 -12.64 -8.62 -11.64
N ALA A 175 -12.36 -7.65 -12.52
CA ALA A 175 -12.64 -7.72 -13.94
C ALA A 175 -11.70 -8.63 -14.72
N TYR A 176 -10.41 -8.67 -14.37
CA TYR A 176 -9.41 -9.42 -15.12
C TYR A 176 -9.01 -10.72 -14.42
N VAL A 177 -8.71 -10.64 -13.12
CA VAL A 177 -8.19 -11.81 -12.39
C VAL A 177 -9.31 -12.75 -11.99
N THR A 178 -10.27 -12.27 -11.19
CA THR A 178 -11.37 -13.09 -10.68
C THR A 178 -12.25 -13.60 -11.81
N CYS A 179 -12.60 -12.72 -12.75
CA CYS A 179 -13.43 -13.09 -13.88
C CYS A 179 -12.74 -14.08 -14.82
N GLY A 180 -11.48 -13.85 -15.19
CA GLY A 180 -10.79 -14.68 -16.17
C GLY A 180 -10.18 -15.96 -15.59
N LEU A 181 -9.64 -15.89 -14.38
CA LEU A 181 -8.79 -16.93 -13.78
C LEU A 181 -9.39 -17.51 -12.48
N GLY A 182 -10.43 -16.90 -11.92
CA GLY A 182 -11.04 -17.32 -10.65
C GLY A 182 -10.47 -16.58 -9.43
N VAL A 183 -11.23 -16.63 -8.33
CA VAL A 183 -10.91 -15.91 -7.08
C VAL A 183 -9.62 -16.39 -6.40
N HIS A 184 -9.30 -17.68 -6.56
CA HIS A 184 -8.10 -18.28 -5.98
C HIS A 184 -6.80 -17.72 -6.59
N MET A 185 -6.87 -17.15 -7.80
CA MET A 185 -5.71 -16.57 -8.51
C MET A 185 -5.36 -15.15 -8.07
N ILE A 186 -6.24 -14.45 -7.33
CA ILE A 186 -6.01 -13.08 -6.87
C ILE A 186 -4.70 -12.96 -6.09
N GLY A 187 -4.48 -13.87 -5.13
CA GLY A 187 -3.28 -13.86 -4.29
C GLY A 187 -2.01 -14.07 -5.13
N TYR A 188 -2.00 -15.01 -6.06
CA TYR A 188 -0.84 -15.27 -6.92
C TYR A 188 -0.50 -14.07 -7.82
N THR A 189 -1.50 -13.44 -8.43
CA THR A 189 -1.29 -12.23 -9.24
C THR A 189 -0.73 -11.08 -8.40
N MET A 190 -1.26 -10.87 -7.19
CA MET A 190 -0.81 -9.79 -6.32
C MET A 190 0.55 -10.06 -5.66
N ILE A 191 0.95 -11.31 -5.48
CA ILE A 191 2.32 -11.69 -5.10
C ILE A 191 3.30 -11.23 -6.19
N CYS A 192 3.01 -11.53 -7.46
CA CYS A 192 3.84 -11.09 -8.57
C CYS A 192 3.98 -9.57 -8.61
N PHE A 193 2.85 -8.85 -8.47
CA PHE A 193 2.84 -7.39 -8.35
C PHE A 193 3.73 -6.90 -7.19
N GLY A 194 3.57 -7.46 -5.99
CA GLY A 194 4.35 -7.06 -4.80
C GLY A 194 5.84 -7.33 -4.93
N VAL A 195 6.24 -8.45 -5.56
CA VAL A 195 7.65 -8.77 -5.84
C VAL A 195 8.25 -7.79 -6.84
N CYS A 196 7.56 -7.54 -7.95
CA CYS A 196 8.00 -6.56 -8.95
C CYS A 196 8.14 -5.16 -8.33
N ASP A 197 7.17 -4.75 -7.52
CA ASP A 197 7.20 -3.44 -6.86
C ASP A 197 8.36 -3.34 -5.84
N ALA A 198 8.64 -4.41 -5.08
CA ALA A 198 9.79 -4.46 -4.17
C ALA A 198 11.13 -4.31 -4.92
N ILE A 199 11.29 -5.01 -6.06
CA ILE A 199 12.49 -4.90 -6.91
C ILE A 199 12.62 -3.49 -7.49
N CYS A 200 11.51 -2.93 -8.00
CA CYS A 200 11.46 -1.56 -8.52
C CYS A 200 11.79 -0.54 -7.43
N SER A 201 11.27 -0.70 -6.20
CA SER A 201 11.52 0.20 -5.08
C SER A 201 13.02 0.28 -4.71
N ILE A 202 13.72 -0.85 -4.69
CA ILE A 202 15.18 -0.88 -4.45
C ILE A 202 15.92 -0.24 -5.64
N SER A 203 15.54 -0.60 -6.86
CA SER A 203 16.22 -0.15 -8.09
C SER A 203 16.08 1.35 -8.30
N PHE A 204 14.86 1.89 -8.20
CA PHE A 204 14.60 3.32 -8.33
C PHE A 204 15.27 4.14 -7.23
N THR A 205 15.42 3.61 -6.02
CA THR A 205 16.16 4.29 -4.96
C THR A 205 17.62 4.57 -5.36
N GLN A 206 18.28 3.65 -6.08
CA GLN A 206 19.63 3.89 -6.59
C GLN A 206 19.63 4.74 -7.85
N LEU A 207 18.64 4.55 -8.74
CA LEU A 207 18.53 5.30 -9.98
C LEU A 207 18.29 6.80 -9.72
N VAL A 208 17.45 7.15 -8.74
CA VAL A 208 17.24 8.53 -8.30
C VAL A 208 18.53 9.19 -7.79
N LYS A 209 19.45 8.43 -7.18
CA LYS A 209 20.76 8.97 -6.77
C LYS A 209 21.64 9.31 -7.96
N MET A 210 21.55 8.55 -9.05
CA MET A 210 22.39 8.74 -10.24
C MET A 210 21.83 9.83 -11.18
N VAL A 211 20.52 9.83 -11.42
CA VAL A 211 19.87 10.64 -12.48
C VAL A 211 19.10 11.84 -11.91
N GLY A 212 18.90 11.90 -10.59
CA GLY A 212 18.07 12.91 -9.93
C GLY A 212 16.58 12.55 -9.95
N ARG A 213 15.77 13.31 -9.21
CA ARG A 213 14.35 12.98 -8.97
C ARG A 213 13.45 13.21 -10.18
N VAL A 214 13.60 14.34 -10.88
CA VAL A 214 12.67 14.76 -11.94
C VAL A 214 12.57 13.76 -13.10
N PRO A 215 13.69 13.26 -13.68
CA PRO A 215 13.62 12.31 -14.79
C PRO A 215 12.93 10.99 -14.43
N VAL A 216 13.10 10.54 -13.19
CA VAL A 216 12.46 9.30 -12.69
C VAL A 216 10.96 9.48 -12.57
N PHE A 217 10.50 10.60 -12.02
CA PHE A 217 9.07 10.91 -11.90
C PHE A 217 8.39 11.19 -13.24
N THR A 218 9.12 11.56 -14.30
CA THR A 218 8.54 11.72 -15.65
C THR A 218 8.47 10.40 -16.43
N LEU A 219 9.26 9.39 -16.06
CA LEU A 219 9.30 8.08 -16.70
C LEU A 219 8.42 7.03 -16.01
N ALA A 220 8.19 7.20 -14.70
CA ALA A 220 7.33 6.35 -13.88
C ALA A 220 5.85 6.77 -14.01
#